data_AF-A0A3M1HM83-F1
#
_entry.id   AF-A0A3M1HM83-F1
#
_cell.length_a   1.000
_cell.length_b   1.000
_cell.length_c   1.000
_cell.angle_alpha   90.00
_cell.angle_beta   90.00
_cell.angle_gamma   90.00
#
_symmetry.space_group_name_H-M   'P 1'
#
loop_
_entity.id
_entity.type
_entity.pdbx_description
1 polymer ?
#
loop_
_entity_poly.entity_id
_entity_poly.type
_entity_poly.pdbx_seq_one_letter_code
_entity_poly.pdbx_strand_id
1 'polypeptide(L)'
;PIPDRAQLADCLRALAPGIPWLVYLDLGGVFRGLDTRTEPIIGNLRIAVRGEIASAPAYVGEAAAADALQVDTLFRQFLAGWVEHLHTGRTGIFIPEPEESPPVQESLRRIQAWRPEGR
;
A
#
# COMPACT_ATOMS: atom_id res chain seq x y z
N PRO A 1 -8.65 6.91 -7.79
CA PRO A 1 -8.45 5.55 -8.35
C PRO A 1 -8.65 4.53 -7.22
N ILE A 2 -9.04 3.30 -7.54
CA ILE A 2 -9.19 2.22 -6.57
C ILE A 2 -7.97 1.31 -6.69
N PRO A 3 -7.14 1.17 -5.63
CA PRO A 3 -6.03 0.22 -5.64
C PRO A 3 -6.49 -1.21 -5.93
N ASP A 4 -5.70 -1.96 -6.69
CA ASP A 4 -6.02 -3.33 -7.10
C ASP A 4 -5.29 -4.36 -6.22
N ARG A 5 -6.06 -5.28 -5.63
CA ARG A 5 -5.55 -6.37 -4.82
C ARG A 5 -4.64 -7.31 -5.62
N ALA A 6 -4.98 -7.61 -6.88
CA ALA A 6 -4.15 -8.48 -7.72
C ALA A 6 -2.79 -7.82 -7.99
N GLN A 7 -2.80 -6.51 -8.25
CA GLN A 7 -1.57 -5.72 -8.40
C GLN A 7 -0.71 -5.73 -7.14
N LEU A 8 -1.29 -5.70 -5.92
CA LEU A 8 -0.53 -5.87 -4.69
C LEU A 8 0.22 -7.22 -4.68
N ALA A 9 -0.49 -8.32 -4.97
CA ALA A 9 0.13 -9.64 -5.00
C ALA A 9 1.25 -9.73 -6.06
N ASP A 10 1.03 -9.16 -7.25
CA ASP A 10 2.03 -9.11 -8.30
C ASP A 10 3.24 -8.24 -7.90
N CYS A 11 2.99 -7.12 -7.24
CA CYS A 11 4.03 -6.28 -6.67
C CYS A 11 4.87 -7.08 -5.68
N LEU A 12 4.26 -7.74 -4.68
CA LEU A 12 4.97 -8.56 -3.70
C LEU A 12 5.80 -9.66 -4.37
N ARG A 13 5.24 -10.34 -5.38
CA ARG A 13 5.91 -11.42 -6.11
C ARG A 13 7.20 -10.95 -6.81
N ALA A 14 7.21 -9.72 -7.31
CA ALA A 14 8.35 -9.13 -8.00
C ALA A 14 9.50 -8.72 -7.06
N LEU A 15 9.29 -8.71 -5.74
CA LEU A 15 10.28 -8.26 -4.76
C LEU A 15 11.15 -9.42 -4.29
N ALA A 16 12.45 -9.36 -4.58
CA ALA A 16 13.40 -10.37 -4.13
C ALA A 16 13.62 -10.29 -2.61
N PRO A 17 13.49 -11.41 -1.85
CA PRO A 17 13.83 -11.43 -0.43
C PRO A 17 15.30 -11.08 -0.16
N GLY A 18 15.59 -10.61 1.05
CA GLY A 18 16.91 -10.15 1.49
C GLY A 18 17.21 -8.68 1.13
N ILE A 19 16.35 -8.03 0.36
CA ILE A 19 16.40 -6.59 0.07
C ILE A 19 15.36 -5.89 0.96
N PRO A 20 15.69 -4.77 1.63
CA PRO A 20 14.74 -4.03 2.45
C PRO A 20 13.81 -3.20 1.55
N TRP A 21 12.70 -3.82 1.14
CA TRP A 21 11.70 -3.20 0.30
C TRP A 21 10.70 -2.40 1.11
N LEU A 22 10.36 -1.21 0.62
CA LEU A 22 9.15 -0.50 1.01
C LEU A 22 8.08 -0.74 -0.04
N VAL A 23 6.98 -1.39 0.34
CA VAL A 23 5.77 -1.44 -0.49
C VAL A 23 4.96 -0.17 -0.26
N TYR A 24 4.51 0.46 -1.35
CA TYR A 24 3.76 1.70 -1.26
C TYR A 24 2.76 1.86 -2.40
N LEU A 25 1.74 2.71 -2.20
CA LEU A 25 0.87 3.23 -3.25
C LEU A 25 1.43 4.56 -3.75
N ASP A 26 1.59 4.70 -5.07
CA ASP A 26 1.87 5.99 -5.67
C ASP A 26 0.61 6.89 -5.73
N LEU A 27 0.76 8.13 -6.19
CA LEU A 27 -0.36 9.09 -6.34
C LEU A 27 -1.45 8.62 -7.32
N GLY A 28 -1.15 7.62 -8.16
CA GLY A 28 -2.11 6.96 -9.04
C GLY A 28 -2.86 5.80 -8.39
N GLY A 29 -2.55 5.48 -7.12
CA GLY A 29 -3.09 4.30 -6.45
C GLY A 29 -2.50 2.99 -6.97
N VAL A 30 -1.27 3.03 -7.52
CA VAL A 30 -0.56 1.86 -8.03
C VAL A 30 0.45 1.37 -6.99
N PHE A 31 0.43 0.07 -6.70
CA PHE A 31 1.42 -0.59 -5.85
C PHE A 31 2.80 -0.63 -6.51
N ARG A 32 3.80 -0.26 -5.71
CA ARG A 32 5.22 -0.18 -6.10
C ARG A 32 6.08 -0.72 -4.97
N GLY A 33 7.22 -1.30 -5.32
CA GLY A 33 8.31 -1.58 -4.39
C GLY A 33 9.42 -0.55 -4.55
N LEU A 34 10.00 -0.11 -3.44
CA LEU A 34 11.15 0.79 -3.40
C LEU A 34 12.29 0.13 -2.62
N ASP A 35 13.47 0.05 -3.22
CA ASP A 35 14.68 -0.45 -2.55
C ASP A 35 15.27 0.66 -1.66
N THR A 36 15.04 0.53 -0.36
CA THR A 36 15.40 1.57 0.62
C THR A 36 16.91 1.74 0.81
N ARG A 37 17.73 0.86 0.23
CA ARG A 37 19.20 1.02 0.18
C ARG A 37 19.63 2.08 -0.82
N THR A 38 18.81 2.34 -1.83
CA THR A 38 19.16 3.17 -2.99
C THR A 38 18.28 4.40 -3.15
N GLU A 39 17.04 4.35 -2.66
CA GLU A 39 16.10 5.47 -2.74
C GLU A 39 15.66 5.93 -1.34
N PRO A 40 15.64 7.25 -1.07
CA PRO A 40 15.15 7.77 0.20
C PRO A 40 13.62 7.67 0.30
N ILE A 41 13.13 7.39 1.51
CA ILE A 41 11.70 7.42 1.85
C ILE A 41 11.27 8.84 2.21
N ILE A 42 12.07 9.53 3.02
CA ILE A 42 11.78 10.90 3.49
C ILE A 42 11.90 11.87 2.32
N GLY A 43 10.87 12.69 2.13
CA GLY A 43 10.81 13.67 1.03
C GLY A 43 10.38 13.10 -0.33
N ASN A 44 10.08 11.80 -0.42
CA ASN A 44 9.63 11.19 -1.66
C ASN A 44 8.12 11.46 -1.89
N LEU A 45 7.83 12.54 -2.61
CA LEU A 45 6.46 12.98 -2.89
C LEU A 45 5.65 12.03 -3.80
N ARG A 46 6.29 11.01 -4.38
CA ARG A 46 5.58 9.98 -5.16
C ARG A 46 4.84 8.99 -4.26
N ILE A 47 5.16 8.93 -2.98
CA ILE A 47 4.58 7.98 -2.03
C ILE A 47 3.30 8.58 -1.47
N ALA A 48 2.14 8.04 -1.85
CA ALA A 48 0.87 8.42 -1.24
C ALA A 48 0.68 7.73 0.11
N VAL A 49 0.83 6.40 0.11
CA VAL A 49 0.64 5.53 1.27
C VAL A 49 1.78 4.52 1.32
N ARG A 50 2.39 4.29 2.48
CA ARG A 50 3.52 3.38 2.65
C ARG A 50 3.26 2.34 3.73
N GLY A 51 3.73 1.12 3.48
CA GLY A 51 3.75 0.06 4.48
C GLY A 51 5.02 0.05 5.33
N GLU A 52 5.23 -1.10 5.96
CA GLU A 52 6.47 -1.49 6.62
C GLU A 52 7.62 -1.73 5.62
N ILE A 53 8.86 -1.61 6.11
CA ILE A 53 10.02 -2.08 5.35
C ILE A 53 10.20 -3.55 5.67
N ALA A 54 10.18 -4.40 4.64
CA ALA A 54 10.31 -5.84 4.80
C ALA A 54 11.33 -6.43 3.83
N SER A 55 12.05 -7.44 4.32
CA SER A 55 13.03 -8.20 3.53
C SER A 55 12.85 -9.71 3.64
N ALA A 56 12.08 -10.20 4.62
CA ALA A 56 11.91 -11.63 4.83
C ALA A 56 10.93 -12.23 3.80
N PRO A 57 11.14 -13.49 3.36
CA PRO A 57 10.25 -14.17 2.40
C PRO A 57 8.79 -14.27 2.83
N ALA A 58 8.50 -14.17 4.13
CA ALA A 58 7.14 -14.16 4.66
C ALA A 58 6.36 -12.87 4.28
N TYR A 59 7.04 -11.81 3.89
CA TYR A 59 6.45 -10.49 3.62
C TYR A 59 6.72 -9.99 2.19
N VAL A 60 7.70 -10.56 1.48
CA VAL A 60 8.04 -10.24 0.08
C VAL A 60 8.36 -11.51 -0.72
N GLY A 61 8.21 -11.47 -2.04
CA GLY A 61 8.47 -12.59 -2.94
C GLY A 61 7.27 -13.51 -3.14
N GLU A 62 7.50 -14.64 -3.81
CA GLU A 62 6.43 -15.59 -4.19
C GLU A 62 5.61 -16.11 -3.01
N ALA A 63 6.27 -16.45 -1.88
CA ALA A 63 5.60 -16.98 -0.71
C ALA A 63 4.59 -15.98 -0.11
N ALA A 64 5.02 -14.73 0.08
CA ALA A 64 4.14 -13.66 0.55
C ALA A 64 2.98 -13.37 -0.42
N ALA A 65 3.24 -13.41 -1.73
CA ALA A 65 2.21 -13.20 -2.75
C ALA A 65 1.20 -14.36 -2.84
N ALA A 66 1.57 -15.57 -2.41
CA ALA A 66 0.72 -16.74 -2.37
C ALA A 66 -0.11 -16.86 -1.08
N ASP A 67 0.28 -16.16 -0.01
CA ASP A 67 -0.48 -16.11 1.24
C ASP A 67 -1.67 -15.15 1.11
N ALA A 68 -2.84 -15.72 0.84
CA ALA A 68 -4.07 -14.95 0.65
C ALA A 68 -4.45 -14.13 1.89
N LEU A 69 -4.22 -14.63 3.11
CA LEU A 69 -4.58 -13.93 4.34
C LEU A 69 -3.67 -12.71 4.54
N GLN A 70 -2.36 -12.89 4.30
CA GLN A 70 -1.39 -11.80 4.35
C GLN A 70 -1.71 -10.73 3.31
N VAL A 71 -1.99 -11.13 2.06
CA VAL A 71 -2.36 -10.20 0.98
C VAL A 71 -3.64 -9.45 1.32
N ASP A 72 -4.67 -10.13 1.84
CA ASP A 72 -5.94 -9.51 2.20
C ASP A 72 -5.79 -8.52 3.35
N THR A 73 -4.99 -8.89 4.35
CA THR A 73 -4.68 -8.03 5.50
C THR A 73 -3.97 -6.76 5.04
N LEU A 74 -2.89 -6.94 4.27
CA LEU A 74 -2.10 -5.82 3.79
C LEU A 74 -2.91 -4.92 2.84
N PHE A 75 -3.71 -5.51 1.96
CA PHE A 75 -4.59 -4.76 1.07
C PHE A 75 -5.61 -3.92 1.84
N ARG A 76 -6.22 -4.48 2.89
CA ARG A 76 -7.15 -3.76 3.78
C ARG A 76 -6.48 -2.54 4.42
N GLN A 77 -5.26 -2.70 4.94
CA GLN A 77 -4.49 -1.62 5.54
C GLN A 77 -4.15 -0.52 4.52
N PHE A 78 -3.72 -0.90 3.31
CA PHE A 78 -3.45 0.07 2.24
C PHE A 78 -4.69 0.83 1.78
N LEU A 79 -5.86 0.18 1.70
CA LEU A 79 -7.10 0.88 1.38
C LEU A 79 -7.48 1.89 2.46
N ALA A 80 -7.25 1.58 3.73
CA ALA A 80 -7.48 2.51 4.83
C ALA A 80 -6.57 3.74 4.72
N GLY A 81 -5.26 3.54 4.51
CA GLY A 81 -4.32 4.63 4.29
C GLY A 81 -4.64 5.42 3.01
N TRP A 82 -5.14 4.77 1.96
CA TRP A 82 -5.54 5.44 0.73
C TRP A 82 -6.77 6.32 0.92
N VAL A 83 -7.75 5.88 1.70
CA VAL A 83 -8.88 6.72 2.12
C VAL A 83 -8.36 7.97 2.84
N GLU A 84 -7.43 7.83 3.78
CA GLU A 84 -6.85 8.98 4.49
C GLU A 84 -6.09 9.93 3.54
N HIS A 85 -5.31 9.39 2.61
CA HIS A 85 -4.65 10.18 1.57
C HIS A 85 -5.65 11.00 0.75
N LEU A 86 -6.73 10.37 0.25
CA LEU A 86 -7.75 11.05 -0.54
C LEU A 86 -8.47 12.16 0.23
N HIS A 87 -8.75 11.97 1.52
CA HIS A 87 -9.47 12.95 2.33
C HIS A 87 -8.58 14.11 2.80
N THR A 88 -7.28 13.86 3.03
CA THR A 88 -6.38 14.87 3.60
C THR A 88 -5.44 15.51 2.58
N GLY A 89 -5.28 14.90 1.40
CA GLY A 89 -4.28 15.31 0.40
C GLY A 89 -2.82 15.07 0.82
N ARG A 90 -2.58 14.54 2.03
CA ARG A 90 -1.23 14.30 2.56
C ARG A 90 -0.58 13.09 1.90
N THR A 91 0.71 13.20 1.60
CA THR A 91 1.53 12.10 1.08
C THR A 91 2.30 11.41 2.20
N GLY A 92 2.74 10.17 1.97
CA GLY A 92 3.53 9.40 2.92
C GLY A 92 2.74 8.85 4.11
N ILE A 93 1.41 8.71 3.97
CA ILE A 93 0.52 8.13 4.98
C ILE A 93 1.04 6.72 5.32
N PHE A 94 1.29 6.45 6.60
CA PHE A 94 1.64 5.11 7.04
C PHE A 94 0.36 4.26 7.11
N ILE A 95 0.42 3.01 6.67
CA ILE A 95 -0.74 2.13 6.80
C ILE A 95 -1.08 1.94 8.29
N PRO A 96 -2.37 1.94 8.67
CA PRO A 96 -2.77 1.67 10.05
C PRO A 96 -2.61 0.17 10.38
N GLU A 97 -2.71 -0.17 11.66
CA GLU A 97 -2.72 -1.57 12.09
C GLU A 97 -3.95 -2.32 11.55
N PRO A 98 -3.89 -3.67 11.41
CA PRO A 98 -5.00 -4.46 10.88
C PRO A 98 -6.32 -4.28 11.63
N GLU A 99 -6.26 -4.10 12.95
CA GLU A 99 -7.41 -3.89 13.85
C GLU A 99 -8.04 -2.50 13.71
N GLU A 100 -7.25 -1.50 13.32
CA GLU A 100 -7.71 -0.11 13.11
C GLU A 100 -8.23 0.11 11.68
N SER A 101 -7.87 -0.79 10.77
CA SER A 101 -8.27 -0.71 9.36
C SER A 101 -9.76 -1.03 9.19
N PRO A 102 -10.58 -0.21 8.51
CA PRO A 102 -11.96 -0.59 8.20
C PRO A 102 -12.04 -1.85 7.31
N PRO A 103 -13.17 -2.57 7.28
CA PRO A 103 -13.38 -3.65 6.32
C PRO A 103 -13.17 -3.18 4.87
N VAL A 104 -12.66 -4.04 3.99
CA VAL A 104 -12.38 -3.69 2.58
C VAL A 104 -13.56 -3.00 1.91
N GLN A 105 -14.78 -3.53 2.07
CA GLN A 105 -15.99 -2.97 1.47
C GLN A 105 -16.33 -1.56 1.98
N GLU A 106 -16.00 -1.25 3.24
CA GLU A 106 -16.16 0.08 3.80
C GLU A 106 -15.20 1.06 3.12
N SER A 107 -13.92 0.71 3.04
CA SER A 107 -12.91 1.54 2.39
C SER A 107 -13.21 1.76 0.91
N LEU A 108 -13.63 0.71 0.18
CA LEU A 108 -14.03 0.81 -1.22
C LEU A 108 -15.22 1.77 -1.40
N ARG A 109 -16.23 1.70 -0.53
CA ARG A 109 -17.36 2.63 -0.57
C ARG A 109 -16.92 4.07 -0.38
N ARG A 110 -16.03 4.32 0.58
CA ARG A 110 -15.46 5.66 0.84
C ARG A 110 -14.67 6.19 -0.35
N ILE A 111 -13.85 5.35 -0.99
CA ILE A 111 -13.08 5.73 -2.18
C ILE A 111 -14.01 6.06 -3.36
N GLN A 112 -15.07 5.28 -3.56
CA GLN A 112 -16.04 5.51 -4.64
C GLN A 112 -16.89 6.77 -4.42
N ALA A 113 -17.27 7.03 -3.17
CA ALA A 113 -18.02 8.22 -2.78
C ALA A 113 -17.15 9.49 -2.80
N TRP A 114 -15.83 9.34 -2.72
CA TRP A 114 -14.91 10.47 -2.73
C TRP A 114 -15.06 11.31 -4.00
N ARG A 115 -15.05 12.61 -3.80
CA ARG A 115 -14.98 13.64 -4.83
C ARG A 115 -13.85 14.57 -4.44
N PRO A 116 -12.91 14.87 -5.35
CA PRO A 116 -11.96 15.93 -5.10
C PRO A 116 -12.76 17.21 -4.85
N GLU A 117 -12.51 17.88 -3.73
CA GLU A 117 -13.07 19.23 -3.52
C GLU A 117 -12.51 20.13 -4.64
N GLY A 118 -13.40 20.55 -5.55
CA GLY A 118 -13.20 21.64 -6.51
C GLY A 118 -11.88 21.67 -7.30
N ARG A 119 -11.93 21.19 -8.55
CA ARG A 119 -11.36 21.95 -9.67
C ARG A 119 -12.46 22.36 -10.60
#